data_AF-A0A3C0EMW8-F1
#
_entry.id   AF-A0A3C0EMW8-F1
#
_cell.length_a   1.000
_cell.length_b   1.000
_cell.length_c   1.000
_cell.angle_alpha   90.00
_cell.angle_beta   90.00
_cell.angle_gamma   90.00
#
_symmetry.space_group_name_H-M   'P 1'
#
loop_
_entity.id
_entity.type
_entity.pdbx_description
1 polymer ?
#
loop_
_entity_poly.entity_id
_entity_poly.type
_entity_poly.pdbx_seq_one_letter_code
_entity_poly.pdbx_strand_id
1 'polypeptide(L)'
;MPEQSDETCTSDQDVVVPCVKDAGDLTRNGVIWRLVIFAILLAFAIKPIWWSPGGDAVIYLDVAQSLWQTGQLEAFGSKAIFNQVGVAFFFAPAFAFADRPFLMLSVMQWAAAVGIMILCYRWLRKELNRDHSMLMTWLILLNTSFWIYYLRFLSETWCCVLLFTLALMYQELVNAIKQGRYRSAWLWCIASLPVMVWAALTRNICTFMVGGLAVVLLRLYWQQRMGRILLHGMAMVLLVSLVGGVTAGGWLLYQQKQTDATSQVSESYLEFAERALSENAQQSRSVVKVVTDSIHRRTTTLGRAVGP
;
A
#
# COMPACT_ATOMS: atom_id res chain seq x y z
N MET A 1 -20.57 -6.72 68.90
CA MET A 1 -20.51 -5.55 67.98
C MET A 1 -19.20 -4.82 68.22
N PRO A 2 -18.53 -4.26 67.20
CA PRO A 2 -18.92 -4.18 65.78
C PRO A 2 -17.93 -4.94 64.86
N GLU A 3 -18.42 -5.70 63.88
CA GLU A 3 -18.65 -5.34 62.46
C GLU A 3 -17.38 -5.41 61.60
N GLN A 4 -17.15 -6.59 61.00
CA GLN A 4 -16.56 -6.66 59.67
C GLN A 4 -17.70 -6.38 58.69
N SER A 5 -17.78 -5.13 58.23
CA SER A 5 -18.66 -4.74 57.13
C SER A 5 -18.02 -5.14 55.81
N ASP A 6 -18.80 -5.88 55.02
CA ASP A 6 -18.65 -6.04 53.60
C ASP A 6 -18.49 -4.68 52.90
N GLU A 7 -17.44 -4.54 52.09
CA GLU A 7 -17.51 -3.71 50.89
C GLU A 7 -16.99 -4.51 49.70
N THR A 8 -17.89 -5.29 49.11
CA THR A 8 -17.86 -5.53 47.67
C THR A 8 -18.08 -4.20 46.95
N CYS A 9 -17.03 -3.66 46.31
CA CYS A 9 -17.17 -2.65 45.28
C CYS A 9 -16.44 -3.11 44.01
N THR A 10 -17.26 -3.63 43.10
CA THR A 10 -17.29 -3.34 41.66
C THR A 10 -16.00 -3.47 40.85
N SER A 11 -16.12 -4.31 39.83
CA SER A 11 -15.24 -4.41 38.67
C SER A 11 -14.90 -3.03 38.09
N ASP A 12 -13.66 -2.62 38.25
CA ASP A 12 -12.94 -1.83 37.25
C ASP A 12 -11.55 -2.45 37.17
N GLN A 13 -11.43 -3.53 36.37
CA GLN A 13 -10.13 -3.90 35.84
C GLN A 13 -9.73 -2.88 34.77
N ASP A 14 -9.51 -1.64 35.20
CA ASP A 14 -8.50 -0.82 34.57
C ASP A 14 -7.19 -1.57 34.80
N VAL A 15 -6.78 -2.35 33.80
CA VAL A 15 -5.40 -2.84 33.70
C VAL A 15 -4.54 -1.59 33.51
N VAL A 16 -4.29 -0.90 34.61
CA VAL A 16 -3.25 0.13 34.72
C VAL A 16 -1.97 -0.66 34.53
N VAL A 17 -1.50 -0.81 33.28
CA VAL A 17 -0.17 -1.31 33.01
C VAL A 17 0.77 -0.31 33.67
N PRO A 18 1.41 -0.66 34.80
CA PRO A 18 2.32 0.28 35.41
C PRO A 18 3.44 0.52 34.40
N CYS A 19 3.73 1.78 34.11
CA CYS A 19 4.98 2.17 33.45
C CYS A 19 6.11 1.70 34.37
N VAL A 20 6.62 0.48 34.16
CA VAL A 20 7.70 -0.07 34.96
C VAL A 20 8.93 0.77 34.66
N LYS A 21 9.35 1.56 35.65
CA LYS A 21 10.70 2.12 35.69
C LYS A 21 11.64 0.92 35.77
N ASP A 22 12.34 0.65 34.66
CA ASP A 22 13.31 -0.43 34.53
C ASP A 22 14.39 -0.26 35.63
N ALA A 23 14.25 -1.01 36.74
CA ALA A 23 15.26 -1.13 37.77
C ALA A 23 16.23 -2.24 37.36
N GLY A 24 17.36 -1.87 36.78
CA GLY A 24 18.41 -2.82 36.39
C GLY A 24 19.20 -2.30 35.20
N ASP A 25 20.37 -1.74 35.49
CA ASP A 25 21.25 -0.94 34.64
C ASP A 25 21.96 -1.72 33.50
N LEU A 26 21.20 -2.46 32.69
CA LEU A 26 21.61 -2.96 31.35
C LEU A 26 20.96 -2.12 30.22
N THR A 27 20.79 -0.82 30.48
CA THR A 27 19.62 0.04 30.22
C THR A 27 19.56 0.80 28.90
N ARG A 28 20.41 0.55 27.90
CA ARG A 28 20.22 1.15 26.55
C ARG A 28 21.00 0.37 25.51
N ASN A 29 22.26 0.09 25.83
CA ASN A 29 23.19 -0.59 24.96
C ASN A 29 22.72 -2.01 24.63
N GLY A 30 22.14 -2.74 25.60
CA GLY A 30 21.63 -4.10 25.35
C GLY A 30 20.53 -4.17 24.30
N VAL A 31 19.64 -3.17 24.22
CA VAL A 31 18.60 -3.14 23.17
C VAL A 31 19.20 -2.73 21.84
N ILE A 32 20.07 -1.72 21.82
CA ILE A 32 20.74 -1.29 20.59
C ILE A 32 21.50 -2.47 19.99
N TRP A 33 22.27 -3.21 20.78
CA TRP A 33 22.98 -4.40 20.32
C TRP A 33 22.05 -5.48 19.79
N ARG A 34 20.93 -5.76 20.46
CA ARG A 34 19.93 -6.74 19.96
C ARG A 34 19.32 -6.32 18.62
N LEU A 35 18.96 -5.04 18.47
CA LEU A 35 18.45 -4.49 17.20
C LEU A 35 19.52 -4.53 16.10
N VAL A 36 20.78 -4.21 16.43
CA VAL A 36 21.91 -4.25 15.49
C VAL A 36 22.19 -5.68 15.04
N ILE A 37 22.23 -6.65 15.97
CA ILE A 37 22.40 -8.07 15.63
C ILE A 37 21.30 -8.50 14.67
N PHE A 38 20.05 -8.12 14.92
CA PHE A 38 18.96 -8.49 14.03
C PHE A 38 18.99 -7.78 12.68
N ALA A 39 19.39 -6.50 12.64
CA ALA A 39 19.64 -5.79 11.39
C ALA A 39 20.72 -6.48 10.56
N ILE A 40 21.79 -6.97 11.20
CA ILE A 40 22.85 -7.75 10.54
C ILE A 40 22.32 -9.10 10.05
N LEU A 41 21.48 -9.79 10.83
CA LEU A 41 20.82 -11.03 10.40
C LEU A 41 19.93 -10.80 9.17
N LEU A 42 19.16 -9.72 9.13
CA LEU A 42 18.42 -9.31 7.94
C LEU A 42 19.38 -8.99 6.79
N ALA A 43 20.53 -8.36 7.05
CA ALA A 43 21.50 -8.04 6.01
C ALA A 43 22.08 -9.29 5.33
N PHE A 44 22.21 -10.42 6.02
CA PHE A 44 22.62 -11.70 5.39
C PHE A 44 21.61 -12.24 4.37
N ALA A 45 20.37 -11.77 4.42
CA ALA A 45 19.35 -12.08 3.43
C ALA A 45 19.38 -11.12 2.22
N ILE A 46 20.21 -10.07 2.24
CA ILE A 46 20.50 -9.25 1.05
C ILE A 46 21.24 -10.15 0.05
N LYS A 47 20.54 -10.66 -0.95
CA LYS A 47 21.13 -11.43 -2.05
C LYS A 47 20.70 -10.85 -3.40
N PRO A 48 21.64 -10.65 -4.34
CA PRO A 48 21.37 -9.92 -5.57
C PRO A 48 20.46 -10.63 -6.58
N ILE A 49 20.17 -11.93 -6.43
CA ILE A 49 19.78 -12.79 -7.57
C ILE A 49 18.52 -13.66 -7.35
N TRP A 50 17.94 -13.80 -6.15
CA TRP A 50 16.94 -14.85 -5.92
C TRP A 50 15.61 -14.34 -5.37
N TRP A 51 14.82 -13.66 -6.20
CA TRP A 51 13.44 -14.08 -6.44
C TRP A 51 12.87 -13.36 -7.65
N SER A 52 12.21 -14.13 -8.52
CA SER A 52 11.45 -13.65 -9.67
C SER A 52 10.63 -12.40 -9.28
N PRO A 53 10.73 -11.27 -10.00
CA PRO A 53 9.70 -10.26 -9.93
C PRO A 53 8.43 -10.94 -10.45
N GLY A 54 7.67 -11.52 -9.53
CA GLY A 54 6.41 -12.20 -9.79
C GLY A 54 5.28 -11.34 -9.27
N GLY A 55 4.16 -11.33 -9.99
CA GLY A 55 3.00 -10.50 -9.65
C GLY A 55 3.31 -9.01 -9.78
N ASP A 56 2.86 -8.22 -8.79
CA ASP A 56 2.88 -6.75 -8.85
C ASP A 56 4.28 -6.13 -8.83
N ALA A 57 5.30 -6.88 -8.39
CA ALA A 57 6.67 -6.38 -8.32
C ALA A 57 7.22 -5.92 -9.69
N VAL A 58 6.86 -6.62 -10.78
CA VAL A 58 7.30 -6.23 -12.13
C VAL A 58 6.76 -4.85 -12.49
N ILE A 59 5.47 -4.61 -12.20
CA ILE A 59 4.79 -3.35 -12.51
C ILE A 59 5.44 -2.21 -11.73
N TYR A 60 5.71 -2.41 -10.43
CA TYR A 60 6.33 -1.38 -9.60
C TYR A 60 7.75 -1.02 -10.06
N LEU A 61 8.54 -2.02 -10.45
CA LEU A 61 9.91 -1.82 -10.91
C LEU A 61 9.96 -1.16 -12.28
N ASP A 62 9.06 -1.54 -13.19
CA ASP A 62 8.95 -0.93 -14.51
C ASP A 62 8.52 0.54 -14.42
N VAL A 63 7.51 0.85 -13.60
CA VAL A 63 7.11 2.25 -13.33
C VAL A 63 8.25 3.04 -12.70
N ALA A 64 9.00 2.45 -11.77
CA ALA A 64 10.15 3.10 -11.15
C ALA A 64 11.27 3.36 -12.14
N GLN A 65 11.52 2.43 -13.06
CA GLN A 65 12.50 2.58 -14.14
C GLN A 65 12.07 3.67 -15.12
N SER A 66 10.81 3.67 -15.58
CA SER A 66 10.27 4.71 -16.44
C SER A 66 10.37 6.09 -15.77
N LEU A 67 9.95 6.18 -14.51
CA LEU A 67 10.05 7.43 -13.75
C LEU A 67 11.48 7.96 -13.70
N TRP A 68 12.48 7.09 -13.55
CA TRP A 68 13.89 7.48 -13.55
C TRP A 68 14.41 7.87 -14.95
N GLN A 69 14.08 7.08 -15.99
CA GLN A 69 14.64 7.24 -17.33
C GLN A 69 13.96 8.33 -18.15
N THR A 70 12.63 8.41 -18.10
CA THR A 70 11.81 9.31 -18.93
C THR A 70 11.17 10.44 -18.13
N GLY A 71 11.17 10.35 -16.79
CA GLY A 71 10.43 11.26 -15.92
C GLY A 71 8.92 11.03 -15.94
N GLN A 72 8.43 10.01 -16.67
CA GLN A 72 7.01 9.73 -16.80
C GLN A 72 6.61 8.50 -15.97
N LEU A 73 5.43 8.60 -15.36
CA LEU A 73 4.76 7.46 -14.72
C LEU A 73 4.11 6.62 -15.82
N GLU A 74 4.82 5.60 -16.28
CA GLU A 74 4.36 4.65 -17.29
C GLU A 74 4.68 3.23 -16.85
N ALA A 75 3.78 2.29 -17.14
CA ALA A 75 3.98 0.86 -16.97
C ALA A 75 3.98 0.19 -18.34
N PHE A 76 5.06 -0.50 -18.69
CA PHE A 76 5.32 -1.18 -19.96
C PHE A 76 5.10 -0.27 -21.18
N GLY A 77 5.48 1.01 -21.07
CA GLY A 77 5.28 2.03 -22.11
C GLY A 77 3.84 2.55 -22.22
N SER A 78 2.96 2.19 -21.29
CA SER A 78 1.59 2.71 -21.20
C SER A 78 1.43 3.65 -20.02
N LYS A 79 0.69 4.75 -20.22
CA LYS A 79 0.27 5.65 -19.13
C LYS A 79 -0.84 5.06 -18.25
N ALA A 80 -1.37 3.90 -18.65
CA ALA A 80 -2.33 3.14 -17.86
C ALA A 80 -1.61 2.36 -16.75
N ILE A 81 -1.75 2.82 -15.50
CA ILE A 81 -1.17 2.21 -14.32
C ILE A 81 -2.30 1.75 -13.40
N PHE A 82 -2.50 0.43 -13.37
CA PHE A 82 -3.53 -0.21 -12.56
C PHE A 82 -3.15 -0.27 -11.07
N ASN A 83 -1.85 -0.23 -10.75
CA ASN A 83 -1.34 -0.34 -9.38
C ASN A 83 -0.95 1.03 -8.80
N GLN A 84 -1.03 1.14 -7.47
CA GLN A 84 -0.55 2.32 -6.74
C GLN A 84 0.92 2.65 -7.07
N VAL A 85 1.19 3.90 -7.42
CA VAL A 85 2.54 4.36 -7.83
C VAL A 85 3.43 4.81 -6.67
N GLY A 86 2.90 4.93 -5.45
CA GLY A 86 3.64 5.49 -4.31
C GLY A 86 4.93 4.73 -3.99
N VAL A 87 4.96 3.40 -4.18
CA VAL A 87 6.18 2.61 -3.98
C VAL A 87 7.22 2.83 -5.07
N ALA A 88 6.81 3.15 -6.30
CA ALA A 88 7.72 3.37 -7.42
C ALA A 88 8.66 4.55 -7.17
N PHE A 89 8.20 5.58 -6.44
CA PHE A 89 9.04 6.69 -6.01
C PHE A 89 10.14 6.29 -5.01
N PHE A 90 9.91 5.25 -4.20
CA PHE A 90 10.98 4.69 -3.36
C PHE A 90 11.98 3.89 -4.21
N PHE A 91 11.53 3.19 -5.24
CA PHE A 91 12.40 2.35 -6.06
C PHE A 91 13.17 3.12 -7.14
N ALA A 92 12.63 4.23 -7.65
CA ALA A 92 13.22 4.98 -8.77
C ALA A 92 14.70 5.40 -8.53
N PRO A 93 15.10 5.90 -7.34
CA PRO A 93 16.50 6.24 -7.08
C PRO A 93 17.48 5.07 -7.22
N ALA A 94 17.03 3.82 -7.07
CA ALA A 94 17.90 2.66 -7.22
C ALA A 94 18.40 2.50 -8.67
N PHE A 95 17.63 2.95 -9.65
CA PHE A 95 17.99 2.93 -11.07
C PHE A 95 19.03 3.99 -11.45
N ALA A 96 19.34 4.94 -10.56
CA ALA A 96 20.49 5.82 -10.70
C ALA A 96 21.82 5.04 -10.64
N PHE A 97 21.83 3.91 -9.93
CA PHE A 97 23.01 3.06 -9.73
C PHE A 97 23.06 1.98 -10.82
N ALA A 98 23.14 2.42 -12.07
CA ALA A 98 22.96 1.66 -13.31
C ALA A 98 23.67 0.29 -13.36
N ASP A 99 24.81 0.15 -12.66
CA ASP A 99 25.60 -1.09 -12.66
C ASP A 99 24.92 -2.24 -11.89
N ARG A 100 24.16 -1.94 -10.82
CA ARG A 100 23.55 -2.95 -9.92
C ARG A 100 22.24 -2.47 -9.26
N PRO A 101 21.19 -2.13 -10.02
CA PRO A 101 19.94 -1.61 -9.46
C PRO A 101 19.27 -2.57 -8.47
N PHE A 102 19.29 -3.88 -8.73
CA PHE A 102 18.69 -4.89 -7.84
C PHE A 102 19.41 -5.04 -6.49
N LEU A 103 20.72 -4.82 -6.46
CA LEU A 103 21.46 -4.77 -5.20
C LEU A 103 21.02 -3.56 -4.39
N MET A 104 20.92 -2.39 -5.03
CA MET A 104 20.46 -1.17 -4.37
C MET A 104 19.03 -1.30 -3.85
N LEU A 105 18.11 -1.85 -4.65
CA LEU A 105 16.74 -2.16 -4.21
C LEU A 105 16.73 -3.08 -2.98
N SER A 106 17.60 -4.10 -2.95
CA SER A 106 17.71 -5.00 -1.79
C SER A 106 18.22 -4.28 -0.53
N VAL A 107 19.17 -3.35 -0.69
CA VAL A 107 19.65 -2.48 0.40
C VAL A 107 18.54 -1.54 0.88
N MET A 108 17.75 -0.97 -0.02
CA MET A 108 16.62 -0.11 0.33
C MET A 108 15.52 -0.89 1.08
N GLN A 109 15.23 -2.12 0.64
CA GLN A 109 14.28 -3.01 1.30
C GLN A 109 14.78 -3.45 2.69
N TRP A 110 16.08 -3.70 2.84
CA TRP A 110 16.73 -3.91 4.14
C TRP A 110 16.62 -2.67 5.04
N ALA A 111 16.88 -1.49 4.51
CA ALA A 111 16.72 -0.24 5.26
C ALA A 111 15.26 -0.04 5.70
N ALA A 112 14.28 -0.37 4.85
CA ALA A 112 12.87 -0.36 5.19
C ALA A 112 12.54 -1.36 6.30
N ALA A 113 13.04 -2.59 6.24
CA ALA A 113 12.88 -3.59 7.29
C ALA A 113 13.47 -3.16 8.64
N VAL A 114 14.66 -2.56 8.62
CA VAL A 114 15.27 -1.95 9.81
C VAL A 114 14.42 -0.77 10.32
N GLY A 115 13.86 0.03 9.41
CA GLY A 115 12.90 1.08 9.73
C GLY A 115 11.66 0.54 10.45
N ILE A 116 11.04 -0.52 9.92
CA ILE A 116 9.90 -1.21 10.56
C ILE A 116 10.29 -1.67 11.96
N MET A 117 11.44 -2.34 12.11
CA MET A 117 11.94 -2.81 13.40
C MET A 117 12.05 -1.66 14.42
N ILE A 118 12.70 -0.55 14.04
CA ILE A 118 12.92 0.59 14.93
C ILE A 118 11.58 1.27 15.28
N LEU A 119 10.74 1.54 14.27
CA LEU A 119 9.47 2.24 14.46
C LEU A 119 8.49 1.39 15.29
N CYS A 120 8.40 0.10 15.00
CA CYS A 120 7.60 -0.85 15.75
C CYS A 120 8.04 -0.92 17.21
N TYR A 121 9.34 -1.08 17.48
CA TYR A 121 9.87 -1.08 18.84
C TYR A 121 9.55 0.23 19.57
N ARG A 122 9.76 1.39 18.92
CA ARG A 122 9.46 2.70 19.51
C ARG A 122 7.99 2.88 19.82
N TRP A 123 7.11 2.38 18.96
CA TRP A 123 5.67 2.44 19.15
C TRP A 123 5.25 1.55 20.32
N LEU A 124 5.70 0.29 20.33
CA LEU A 124 5.42 -0.66 21.41
C LEU A 124 5.99 -0.22 22.76
N ARG A 125 7.12 0.50 22.79
CA ARG A 125 7.73 1.00 24.04
C ARG A 125 6.89 2.02 24.78
N LYS A 126 5.91 2.62 24.11
CA LYS A 126 4.99 3.56 24.75
C LYS A 126 3.84 2.87 25.48
N GLU A 127 3.56 1.62 25.14
CA GLU A 127 2.45 0.84 25.70
C GLU A 127 2.91 -0.36 26.54
N LEU A 128 4.13 -0.87 26.30
CA LEU A 128 4.66 -2.08 26.90
C LEU A 128 6.04 -1.85 27.55
N ASN A 129 6.35 -2.70 28.54
CA ASN A 129 7.68 -2.80 29.13
C ASN A 129 8.73 -3.24 28.10
N ARG A 130 9.99 -2.93 28.37
CA ARG A 130 11.08 -3.01 27.39
C ARG A 130 11.25 -4.40 26.77
N ASP A 131 11.29 -5.43 27.61
CA ASP A 131 11.48 -6.80 27.14
C ASP A 131 10.27 -7.29 26.33
N HIS A 132 9.05 -6.92 26.74
CA HIS A 132 7.81 -7.23 26.02
C HIS A 132 7.76 -6.51 24.66
N SER A 133 8.12 -5.22 24.60
CA SER A 133 8.20 -4.49 23.33
C SER A 133 9.22 -5.11 22.38
N MET A 134 10.37 -5.52 22.92
CA MET A 134 11.40 -6.19 22.14
C MET A 134 10.85 -7.53 21.61
N LEU A 135 10.32 -8.39 22.47
CA LEU A 135 9.76 -9.70 22.12
C LEU A 135 8.67 -9.58 21.05
N MET A 136 7.76 -8.62 21.17
CA MET A 136 6.73 -8.37 20.16
C MET A 136 7.32 -7.90 18.83
N THR A 137 8.36 -7.06 18.87
CA THR A 137 9.09 -6.67 17.66
C THR A 137 9.71 -7.90 16.99
N TRP A 138 10.31 -8.82 17.76
CA TRP A 138 10.85 -10.08 17.22
C TRP A 138 9.77 -10.96 16.59
N LEU A 139 8.63 -11.12 17.26
CA LEU A 139 7.53 -11.93 16.73
C LEU A 139 7.02 -11.39 15.38
N ILE A 140 6.95 -10.07 15.23
CA ILE A 140 6.57 -9.44 13.96
C ILE A 140 7.62 -9.72 12.89
N LEU A 141 8.91 -9.60 13.21
CA LEU A 141 9.98 -9.76 12.22
C LEU A 141 10.30 -11.22 11.88
N LEU A 142 10.02 -12.15 12.79
CA LEU A 142 10.15 -13.60 12.55
C LEU A 142 8.90 -14.18 11.88
N ASN A 143 7.85 -13.39 11.70
CA ASN A 143 6.64 -13.81 11.01
C ASN A 143 6.94 -14.17 9.55
N THR A 144 6.45 -15.31 9.09
CA THR A 144 6.66 -15.79 7.71
C THR A 144 6.17 -14.78 6.67
N SER A 145 5.04 -14.12 6.89
CA SER A 145 4.51 -13.11 5.97
C SER A 145 5.45 -11.92 5.85
N PHE A 146 6.06 -11.48 6.97
CA PHE A 146 7.06 -10.42 6.94
C PHE A 146 8.24 -10.81 6.04
N TRP A 147 8.77 -12.02 6.18
CA TRP A 147 9.87 -12.50 5.33
C TRP A 147 9.49 -12.59 3.84
N ILE A 148 8.25 -13.01 3.53
CA ILE A 148 7.76 -13.04 2.14
C ILE A 148 7.75 -11.63 1.53
N TYR A 149 7.26 -10.63 2.25
CA TYR A 149 7.23 -9.24 1.77
C TYR A 149 8.60 -8.56 1.81
N TYR A 150 9.45 -8.91 2.77
CA TYR A 150 10.81 -8.41 2.86
C TYR A 150 11.67 -8.89 1.68
N LEU A 151 11.54 -10.15 1.28
CA LEU A 151 12.30 -10.73 0.17
C LEU A 151 11.75 -10.36 -1.22
N ARG A 152 10.60 -9.67 -1.30
CA ARG A 152 9.99 -9.24 -2.57
C ARG A 152 9.91 -7.72 -2.66
N PHE A 153 10.04 -7.17 -3.87
CA PHE A 153 9.90 -5.73 -4.13
C PHE A 153 8.42 -5.32 -4.22
N LEU A 154 7.67 -5.57 -3.16
CA LEU A 154 6.26 -5.24 -3.06
C LEU A 154 6.02 -3.99 -2.20
N SER A 155 4.83 -3.43 -2.31
CA SER A 155 4.42 -2.20 -1.62
C SER A 155 4.20 -2.39 -0.12
N GLU A 156 3.98 -3.62 0.36
CA GLU A 156 3.66 -3.92 1.77
C GLU A 156 4.74 -3.46 2.74
N THR A 157 6.02 -3.71 2.45
CA THR A 157 7.12 -3.34 3.35
C THR A 157 7.19 -1.83 3.54
N TRP A 158 7.14 -1.06 2.45
CA TRP A 158 7.14 0.40 2.50
C TRP A 158 5.86 0.95 3.12
N CYS A 159 4.72 0.32 2.83
CA CYS A 159 3.46 0.61 3.50
C CYS A 159 3.58 0.44 5.02
N CYS A 160 4.18 -0.65 5.51
CA CYS A 160 4.40 -0.87 6.93
C CYS A 160 5.28 0.22 7.57
N VAL A 161 6.36 0.66 6.89
CA VAL A 161 7.19 1.78 7.36
C VAL A 161 6.34 3.03 7.56
N LEU A 162 5.52 3.37 6.56
CA LEU A 162 4.65 4.55 6.60
C LEU A 162 3.57 4.43 7.68
N LEU A 163 2.98 3.24 7.84
CA LEU A 163 1.96 2.98 8.87
C LEU A 163 2.52 3.10 10.28
N PHE A 164 3.69 2.52 10.57
CA PHE A 164 4.32 2.69 11.89
C PHE A 164 4.77 4.13 12.14
N THR A 165 5.21 4.84 11.08
CA THR A 165 5.51 6.27 11.17
C THR A 165 4.26 7.06 11.54
N LEU A 166 3.14 6.84 10.84
CA LEU A 166 1.85 7.47 11.14
C LEU A 166 1.37 7.13 12.55
N ALA A 167 1.46 5.87 12.97
CA ALA A 167 1.07 5.45 14.31
C ALA A 167 1.82 6.23 15.40
N LEU A 168 3.14 6.40 15.24
CA LEU A 168 3.95 7.21 16.16
C LEU A 168 3.55 8.69 16.15
N MET A 169 3.33 9.27 14.97
CA MET A 169 2.93 10.67 14.84
C MET A 169 1.54 10.92 15.43
N TYR A 170 0.60 10.02 15.22
CA TYR A 170 -0.76 10.11 15.76
C TYR A 170 -0.77 9.93 17.27
N GLN A 171 0.08 9.07 17.82
CA GLN A 171 0.21 8.93 19.26
C GLN A 171 0.80 10.20 19.90
N GLU A 172 1.81 10.82 19.27
CA GLU A 172 2.34 12.12 19.73
C GLU A 172 1.30 13.25 19.62
N LEU A 173 0.51 13.25 18.54
CA LEU A 173 -0.63 14.15 18.35
C LEU A 173 -1.64 14.01 19.50
N VAL A 174 -2.08 12.79 19.79
CA VAL A 174 -3.03 12.49 20.87
C VAL A 174 -2.46 12.89 22.22
N ASN A 175 -1.18 12.59 22.49
CA ASN A 175 -0.52 12.99 23.73
C ASN A 175 -0.43 14.51 23.88
N ALA A 176 -0.12 15.23 22.81
CA ALA A 176 -0.11 16.69 22.80
C ALA A 176 -1.50 17.27 23.10
N ILE A 177 -2.57 16.68 22.54
CA ILE A 177 -3.95 17.10 22.80
C ILE A 177 -4.34 16.85 24.26
N LYS A 178 -4.05 15.65 24.79
CA LYS A 178 -4.34 15.31 26.20
C LYS A 178 -3.64 16.24 27.18
N GLN A 179 -2.45 16.72 26.84
CA GLN A 179 -1.66 17.64 27.67
C GLN A 179 -1.96 19.12 27.39
N GLY A 180 -2.95 19.45 26.56
CA GLY A 180 -3.31 20.83 26.21
C GLY A 180 -2.26 21.57 25.37
N ARG A 181 -1.28 20.87 24.79
CA ARG A 181 -0.18 21.45 23.98
C ARG A 181 -0.59 21.60 22.51
N TYR A 182 -1.56 22.46 22.23
CA TYR A 182 -2.19 22.57 20.90
C TYR A 182 -1.24 22.97 19.76
N ARG A 183 -0.19 23.77 20.02
CA ARG A 183 0.82 24.07 18.99
C ARG A 183 1.56 22.81 18.53
N SER A 184 1.96 21.96 19.48
CA SER A 184 2.60 20.69 19.17
C SER A 184 1.63 19.74 18.48
N ALA A 185 0.35 19.74 18.87
CA ALA A 185 -0.67 18.95 18.20
C ALA A 185 -0.81 19.37 16.72
N TRP A 186 -0.90 20.66 16.42
CA TRP A 186 -0.91 21.14 15.04
C TRP A 186 0.32 20.75 14.23
N LEU A 187 1.51 20.84 14.83
CA LEU A 187 2.75 20.41 14.16
C LEU A 187 2.70 18.93 13.80
N TRP A 188 2.30 18.05 14.72
CA TRP A 188 2.18 16.62 14.44
C TRP A 188 1.08 16.30 13.42
N CYS A 189 -0.06 17.00 13.49
CA CYS A 189 -1.15 16.87 12.54
C CYS A 189 -0.68 17.23 11.12
N ILE A 190 -0.09 18.42 10.94
CA ILE A 190 0.40 18.89 9.64
C ILE A 190 1.52 17.99 9.12
N ALA A 191 2.48 17.63 9.97
CA ALA A 191 3.59 16.76 9.58
C ALA A 191 3.12 15.36 9.15
N SER A 192 1.98 14.88 9.66
CA SER A 192 1.44 13.58 9.28
C SER A 192 0.79 13.56 7.89
N LEU A 193 0.37 14.71 7.36
CA LEU A 193 -0.37 14.78 6.09
C LEU A 193 0.45 14.26 4.90
N PRO A 194 1.71 14.69 4.67
CA PRO A 194 2.51 14.14 3.57
C PRO A 194 2.73 12.63 3.69
N VAL A 195 2.98 12.13 4.90
CA VAL A 195 3.17 10.69 5.16
C VAL A 195 1.87 9.92 4.87
N MET A 196 0.72 10.48 5.23
CA MET A 196 -0.60 9.93 4.99
C MET A 196 -0.93 9.87 3.50
N VAL A 197 -0.68 10.96 2.77
CA VAL A 197 -0.84 11.00 1.31
C VAL A 197 0.05 9.95 0.66
N TRP A 198 1.32 9.86 1.09
CA TRP A 198 2.25 8.88 0.55
C TRP A 198 1.83 7.44 0.85
N ALA A 199 1.31 7.17 2.05
CA ALA A 199 0.78 5.87 2.43
C ALA A 199 -0.43 5.49 1.56
N ALA A 200 -1.36 6.42 1.34
CA ALA A 200 -2.51 6.22 0.46
C ALA A 200 -2.10 5.98 -1.01
N LEU A 201 -1.10 6.71 -1.50
CA LEU A 201 -0.52 6.50 -2.82
C LEU A 201 0.26 5.19 -2.94
N THR A 202 0.71 4.62 -1.81
CA THR A 202 1.40 3.32 -1.76
C THR A 202 0.41 2.17 -1.71
N ARG A 203 -0.65 2.29 -0.90
CA ARG A 203 -1.75 1.32 -0.81
C ARG A 203 -3.10 1.96 -0.52
N ASN A 204 -4.14 1.53 -1.23
CA ASN A 204 -5.54 1.97 -1.01
C ASN A 204 -6.00 1.75 0.44
N ILE A 205 -5.58 0.64 1.07
CA ILE A 205 -6.01 0.32 2.44
C ILE A 205 -5.58 1.39 3.46
N CYS A 206 -4.53 2.15 3.16
CA CYS A 206 -4.09 3.26 4.00
C CYS A 206 -5.08 4.44 4.02
N THR A 207 -5.99 4.53 3.04
CA THR A 207 -7.06 5.56 3.08
C THR A 207 -8.02 5.34 4.26
N PHE A 208 -8.22 4.09 4.71
CA PHE A 208 -9.05 3.81 5.88
C PHE A 208 -8.44 4.34 7.19
N MET A 209 -7.11 4.46 7.27
CA MET A 209 -6.43 5.04 8.44
C MET A 209 -6.80 6.51 8.65
N VAL A 210 -7.12 7.24 7.57
CA VAL A 210 -7.60 8.63 7.63
C VAL A 210 -8.92 8.70 8.40
N GLY A 211 -9.86 7.81 8.05
CA GLY A 211 -11.16 7.72 8.70
C GLY A 211 -11.02 7.37 10.18
N GLY A 212 -10.16 6.39 10.50
CA GLY A 212 -9.87 6.00 11.88
C GLY A 212 -9.33 7.17 12.72
N LEU A 213 -8.36 7.93 12.21
CA LEU A 213 -7.84 9.10 12.92
C LEU A 213 -8.90 10.18 13.13
N ALA A 214 -9.69 10.49 12.09
CA ALA A 214 -10.75 11.49 12.16
C ALA A 214 -11.75 11.16 13.29
N VAL A 215 -12.15 9.90 13.42
CA VAL A 215 -13.04 9.42 14.50
C VAL A 215 -12.38 9.56 15.88
N VAL A 216 -11.11 9.18 16.02
CA VAL A 216 -10.38 9.29 17.29
C VAL A 216 -10.25 10.75 17.72
N LEU A 217 -9.88 11.64 16.81
CA LEU A 217 -9.79 13.07 17.09
C LEU A 217 -11.16 13.63 17.48
N LEU A 218 -12.21 13.33 16.71
CA LEU A 218 -13.57 13.76 17.01
C LEU A 218 -14.00 13.36 18.43
N ARG A 219 -13.75 12.11 18.82
CA ARG A 219 -14.04 11.62 20.18
C ARG A 219 -13.26 12.38 21.25
N LEU A 220 -11.96 12.58 21.07
CA LEU A 220 -11.10 13.28 22.04
C LEU A 220 -11.56 14.72 22.27
N TYR A 221 -11.92 15.42 21.20
CA TYR A 221 -12.38 16.80 21.30
C TYR A 221 -13.82 16.91 21.84
N TRP A 222 -14.69 15.96 21.51
CA TRP A 222 -16.03 15.87 22.09
C TRP A 222 -15.99 15.74 23.62
N GLN A 223 -15.03 15.01 24.16
CA GLN A 223 -14.86 14.81 25.60
C GLN A 223 -14.38 16.07 26.35
N GLN A 224 -13.65 16.98 25.69
CA GLN A 224 -13.03 18.15 26.38
C GLN A 224 -13.97 19.36 26.59
N ARG A 225 -15.23 19.34 26.07
CA ARG A 225 -16.33 20.31 26.33
C ARG A 225 -15.93 21.80 26.53
N MET A 226 -14.99 22.30 25.73
CA MET A 226 -14.51 23.70 25.78
C MET A 226 -14.47 24.29 24.36
N GLY A 227 -15.20 25.39 24.13
CA GLY A 227 -15.54 25.87 22.78
C GLY A 227 -14.34 26.15 21.85
N ARG A 228 -13.28 26.81 22.32
CA ARG A 228 -12.08 27.09 21.49
C ARG A 228 -11.26 25.83 21.17
N ILE A 229 -11.27 24.86 22.08
CA ILE A 229 -10.56 23.59 21.94
C ILE A 229 -11.29 22.70 20.92
N LEU A 230 -12.62 22.71 20.97
CA LEU A 230 -13.47 22.04 19.98
C LEU A 230 -13.20 22.56 18.56
N LEU A 231 -13.03 23.88 18.39
CA LEU A 231 -12.79 24.48 17.08
C LEU A 231 -11.47 24.02 16.44
N HIS A 232 -10.38 23.96 17.23
CA HIS A 232 -9.12 23.40 16.75
C HIS A 232 -9.25 21.92 16.38
N GLY A 233 -10.00 21.16 17.18
CA GLY A 233 -10.23 19.75 16.89
C GLY A 233 -11.02 19.50 15.63
N MET A 234 -12.13 20.22 15.44
CA MET A 234 -12.92 20.14 14.22
C MET A 234 -12.08 20.56 13.00
N ALA A 235 -11.24 21.59 13.12
CA ALA A 235 -10.35 22.00 12.04
C ALA A 235 -9.32 20.90 11.67
N MET A 236 -8.73 20.22 12.66
CA MET A 236 -7.82 19.09 12.40
C MET A 236 -8.55 17.90 11.76
N VAL A 237 -9.73 17.56 12.25
CA VAL A 237 -10.57 16.48 11.67
C VAL A 237 -10.92 16.81 10.22
N LEU A 238 -11.39 18.02 9.95
CA LEU A 238 -11.73 18.48 8.61
C LEU A 238 -10.52 18.44 7.69
N LEU A 239 -9.35 18.90 8.14
CA LEU A 239 -8.12 18.90 7.35
C LEU A 239 -7.70 17.47 6.96
N VAL A 240 -7.65 16.56 7.94
CA VAL A 240 -7.27 15.15 7.71
C VAL A 240 -8.26 14.48 6.76
N SER A 241 -9.56 14.70 6.98
CA SER A 241 -10.63 14.14 6.16
C SER A 241 -10.62 14.69 4.74
N LEU A 242 -10.39 15.99 4.58
CA LEU A 242 -10.27 16.65 3.27
C LEU A 242 -9.08 16.09 2.49
N VAL A 243 -7.90 16.03 3.11
CA VAL A 243 -6.69 15.52 2.45
C VAL A 243 -6.85 14.06 2.05
N GLY A 244 -7.35 13.21 2.95
CA GLY A 244 -7.60 11.81 2.63
C GLY A 244 -8.68 11.62 1.58
N GLY A 245 -9.77 12.39 1.65
CA GLY A 245 -10.85 12.37 0.67
C GLY A 245 -10.42 12.82 -0.71
N VAL A 246 -9.63 13.90 -0.81
CA VAL A 246 -9.04 14.36 -2.08
C VAL A 246 -8.08 13.32 -2.64
N THR A 247 -7.26 12.69 -1.80
CA THR A 247 -6.31 11.67 -2.26
C THR A 247 -7.04 10.41 -2.77
N ALA A 248 -8.01 9.91 -2.01
CA ALA A 248 -8.81 8.75 -2.41
C ALA A 248 -9.67 9.04 -3.65
N GLY A 249 -10.35 10.20 -3.68
CA GLY A 249 -11.17 10.63 -4.81
C GLY A 249 -10.34 10.83 -6.07
N GLY A 250 -9.17 11.45 -5.96
CA GLY A 250 -8.23 11.61 -7.09
C GLY A 250 -7.78 10.27 -7.66
N TRP A 251 -7.48 9.29 -6.79
CA TRP A 251 -7.11 7.95 -7.23
C TRP A 251 -8.27 7.20 -7.90
N LEU A 252 -9.48 7.28 -7.34
CA LEU A 252 -10.66 6.66 -7.93
C LEU A 252 -11.01 7.24 -9.30
N LEU A 253 -10.94 8.58 -9.44
CA LEU A 253 -11.16 9.25 -10.73
C LEU A 253 -10.11 8.86 -11.76
N TYR A 254 -8.85 8.69 -11.34
CA TYR A 254 -7.78 8.20 -12.20
C TYR A 254 -8.04 6.77 -12.69
N GLN A 255 -8.42 5.87 -11.77
CA GLN A 255 -8.77 4.48 -12.09
C GLN A 255 -9.98 4.38 -13.01
N GLN A 256 -11.00 5.21 -12.78
CA GLN A 256 -12.18 5.26 -13.64
C GLN A 256 -11.80 5.65 -15.08
N LYS A 257 -11.04 6.75 -15.24
CA LYS A 257 -10.56 7.17 -16.57
C LYS A 257 -9.76 6.10 -17.30
N GLN A 258 -8.98 5.29 -16.58
CA GLN A 258 -8.23 4.20 -17.20
C GLN A 258 -9.09 3.01 -17.57
N THR A 259 -10.07 2.67 -16.73
CA THR A 259 -11.02 1.60 -17.02
C THR A 259 -11.82 1.95 -18.27
N ASP A 260 -12.29 3.20 -18.38
CA ASP A 260 -13.03 3.71 -19.53
C ASP A 260 -12.18 3.74 -20.81
N ALA A 261 -10.89 4.10 -20.70
CA ALA A 261 -9.98 4.06 -21.84
C ALA A 261 -9.69 2.62 -22.31
N THR A 262 -9.57 1.68 -21.37
CA THR A 262 -9.28 0.27 -21.68
C THR A 262 -10.50 -0.44 -22.27
N SER A 263 -11.70 -0.14 -21.78
CA SER A 263 -12.95 -0.69 -22.32
C SER A 263 -13.19 -0.25 -23.76
N GLN A 264 -12.99 1.04 -24.08
CA GLN A 264 -13.09 1.56 -25.45
C GLN A 264 -12.11 0.86 -26.41
N VAL A 265 -10.87 0.62 -25.96
CA VAL A 265 -9.87 -0.09 -26.77
C VAL A 265 -10.29 -1.55 -26.97
N SER A 266 -10.77 -2.24 -25.92
CA SER A 266 -11.24 -3.62 -26.03
C SER A 266 -12.46 -3.76 -26.94
N GLU A 267 -13.43 -2.84 -26.86
CA GLU A 267 -14.59 -2.79 -27.76
C GLU A 267 -14.15 -2.57 -29.21
N SER A 268 -13.18 -1.68 -29.45
CA SER A 268 -12.64 -1.45 -30.79
C SER A 268 -11.94 -2.68 -31.40
N TYR A 269 -11.23 -3.46 -30.58
CA TYR A 269 -10.61 -4.73 -31.02
C TYR A 269 -11.65 -5.81 -31.26
N LEU A 270 -12.70 -5.89 -30.44
CA LEU A 270 -13.81 -6.83 -30.64
C LEU A 270 -14.59 -6.47 -31.91
N GLU A 271 -14.91 -5.21 -32.14
CA GLU A 271 -15.54 -4.76 -33.38
C GLU A 271 -14.67 -5.03 -34.60
N PHE A 272 -13.36 -4.80 -34.51
CA PHE A 272 -12.42 -5.11 -35.58
C PHE A 272 -12.35 -6.61 -35.87
N ALA A 273 -12.30 -7.45 -34.82
CA ALA A 273 -12.31 -8.90 -34.95
C ALA A 273 -13.63 -9.42 -35.53
N GLU A 274 -14.78 -8.87 -35.11
CA GLU A 274 -16.08 -9.19 -35.67
C GLU A 274 -16.19 -8.78 -37.15
N ARG A 275 -15.66 -7.60 -37.52
CA ARG A 275 -15.58 -7.17 -38.92
C ARG A 275 -14.70 -8.11 -39.74
N ALA A 276 -13.51 -8.44 -39.27
CA ALA A 276 -12.60 -9.37 -39.96
C ALA A 276 -13.19 -10.78 -40.09
N LEU A 277 -13.94 -11.27 -39.10
CA LEU A 277 -14.65 -12.55 -39.17
C LEU A 277 -15.83 -12.49 -40.14
N SER A 278 -16.58 -11.39 -40.18
CA SER A 278 -17.72 -11.22 -41.09
C SER A 278 -17.30 -11.02 -42.55
N GLU A 279 -16.20 -10.30 -42.80
CA GLU A 279 -15.58 -10.18 -44.13
C GLU A 279 -15.07 -11.54 -44.63
N ASN A 280 -14.35 -12.29 -43.80
CA ASN A 280 -13.91 -13.65 -44.15
C ASN A 280 -15.09 -14.61 -44.38
N ALA A 281 -16.19 -14.46 -43.63
CA ALA A 281 -17.40 -15.25 -43.83
C ALA A 281 -18.12 -14.86 -45.15
N GLN A 282 -18.15 -13.58 -45.52
CA GLN A 282 -18.66 -13.12 -46.81
C GLN A 282 -17.80 -13.57 -47.98
N GLN A 283 -16.47 -13.54 -47.83
CA GLN A 283 -15.51 -14.01 -48.83
C GLN A 283 -15.58 -15.53 -48.99
N SER A 284 -15.79 -16.27 -47.91
CA SER A 284 -16.04 -17.72 -47.96
C SER A 284 -17.38 -18.04 -48.64
N ARG A 285 -18.44 -17.26 -48.39
CA ARG A 285 -19.74 -17.42 -49.07
C ARG A 285 -19.67 -17.06 -50.55
N SER A 286 -18.88 -16.06 -50.94
CA SER A 286 -18.69 -15.70 -52.35
C SER A 286 -17.89 -16.77 -53.10
N VAL A 287 -16.85 -17.34 -52.48
CA VAL A 287 -16.08 -18.48 -53.04
C VAL A 287 -16.96 -19.73 -53.16
N VAL A 288 -17.74 -20.07 -52.12
CA VAL A 288 -18.69 -21.20 -52.19
C VAL A 288 -19.74 -20.98 -53.27
N LYS A 289 -20.26 -19.75 -53.44
CA LYS A 289 -21.24 -19.40 -54.49
C LYS A 289 -20.63 -19.47 -55.90
N VAL A 290 -19.39 -19.01 -56.08
CA VAL A 290 -18.66 -19.15 -57.36
C VAL A 290 -18.36 -20.62 -57.67
N VAL A 291 -18.00 -21.42 -56.67
CA VAL A 291 -17.77 -22.86 -56.84
C VAL A 291 -19.08 -23.59 -57.15
N THR A 292 -20.18 -23.30 -56.44
CA THR A 292 -21.49 -23.90 -56.73
C THR A 292 -22.04 -23.46 -58.08
N ASP A 293 -21.92 -22.19 -58.49
CA ASP A 293 -22.32 -21.73 -59.83
C ASP A 293 -21.46 -22.35 -60.94
N SER A 294 -20.16 -22.58 -60.69
CA SER A 294 -19.27 -23.27 -61.65
C SER A 294 -19.64 -24.76 -61.81
N ILE A 295 -20.03 -25.42 -60.72
CA ILE A 295 -20.52 -26.80 -60.72
C ILE A 295 -21.89 -26.87 -61.42
N HIS A 296 -22.79 -25.92 -61.13
CA HIS A 296 -24.12 -25.87 -61.75
C HIS A 296 -24.07 -25.59 -63.27
N ARG A 297 -23.14 -24.73 -63.72
CA ARG A 297 -22.86 -24.53 -65.16
C ARG A 297 -22.25 -25.77 -65.83
N ARG A 298 -21.38 -26.53 -65.14
CA ARG A 298 -20.82 -27.78 -65.68
C ARG A 298 -21.86 -28.89 -65.76
N THR A 299 -22.77 -29.01 -64.80
CA THR A 299 -23.86 -30.01 -64.85
C THR A 299 -24.93 -29.69 -65.89
N THR A 300 -25.20 -28.41 -66.17
CA THR A 300 -26.15 -28.01 -67.23
C THR A 300 -25.58 -28.09 -68.65
N THR A 301 -24.25 -28.01 -68.82
CA THR A 301 -23.59 -28.26 -70.12
C THR A 301 -23.38 -29.75 -70.40
N LEU A 302 -23.14 -30.58 -69.38
CA LEU A 302 -23.08 -32.05 -69.53
C LEU A 302 -24.46 -32.70 -69.74
N GLY A 303 -25.55 -32.08 -69.27
CA GLY A 303 -26.93 -32.54 -69.52
C GLY A 303 -27.44 -32.33 -70.95
N ARG A 304 -26.67 -31.68 -71.83
CA ARG A 304 -27.00 -31.51 -73.26
C ARG A 304 -26.20 -32.39 -74.22
N ALA A 305 -25.27 -33.20 -73.71
CA ALA A 305 -24.39 -34.06 -74.51
C ALA A 305 -24.73 -35.56 -74.42
N VAL A 306 -25.81 -35.93 -73.74
CA VAL A 306 -26.34 -37.31 -73.76
C VAL A 306 -27.84 -37.23 -74.03
N GLY A 307 -28.19 -37.04 -75.30
CA GLY A 307 -29.48 -37.45 -75.81
C GLY A 307 -29.41 -38.93 -76.23
N PRO A 308 -30.50 -39.68 -76.19
CA PRO A 308 -30.82 -40.55 -77.32
C PRO A 308 -31.13 -39.71 -78.57
#